data_AF-A0A8S3SLK7-F1
#
_entry.id   AF-A0A8S3SLK7-F1
#
_cell.length_a   1.000
_cell.length_b   1.000
_cell.length_c   1.000
_cell.angle_alpha   90.00
_cell.angle_beta   90.00
_cell.angle_gamma   90.00
#
_symmetry.space_group_name_H-M   'P 1'
#
loop_
_entity.id
_entity.type
_entity.pdbx_description
1 polymer ?
#
loop_
_entity_poly.entity_id
_entity_poly.type
_entity_poly.pdbx_seq_one_letter_code
_entity_poly.pdbx_strand_id
1 'polypeptide(L)'
;MTSLLRRVGPAQQQSLLSCDKFVTYEGAWIVDTVPVLLEPFVFVDSHFHLDLILKRLHFNTFLHMSSRISPAEHNNTFYYGVANYVFPEHWDSWSVQVGAAKSVYVSFGIHPHIAAKGVSHKQLEDLDHLLGNYKCVAVGEIGLDFTTRCGCKRCHTPQQCQQRMWDCQEKALLEMLQIAQRRQLPVILHCRDRGSGDAAARVLAIIRSGFAELHYHRTIIAIALMVVLRN
;
A
#
# COMPACT_ATOMS: atom_id res chain seq x y z
N MET A 1 19.18 2.58 -4.42
CA MET A 1 18.60 3.93 -4.64
C MET A 1 17.87 4.32 -3.37
N THR A 2 18.37 5.35 -2.71
CA THR A 2 17.99 5.87 -1.40
C THR A 2 16.54 6.38 -1.42
N SER A 3 15.71 5.86 -0.51
CA SER A 3 14.36 6.35 -0.24
C SER A 3 14.47 7.72 0.46
N LEU A 4 14.22 8.80 -0.28
CA LEU A 4 14.10 10.15 0.26
C LEU A 4 12.62 10.45 0.52
N LEU A 5 12.19 10.29 1.77
CA LEU A 5 10.95 10.88 2.26
C LEU A 5 11.22 12.37 2.54
N ARG A 6 10.77 13.26 1.65
CA ARG A 6 10.80 14.70 1.88
C ARG A 6 9.45 15.15 2.43
N ARG A 7 9.46 15.78 3.60
CA ARG A 7 8.28 16.40 4.23
C ARG A 7 7.98 17.73 3.53
N VAL A 8 6.75 17.96 3.08
CA VAL A 8 6.27 19.28 2.62
C VAL A 8 5.03 19.64 3.43
N GLY A 9 5.12 20.75 4.16
CA GLY A 9 4.03 21.39 4.89
C GLY A 9 4.30 22.90 5.04
N PRO A 10 3.27 23.73 5.26
CA PRO A 10 3.42 25.19 5.30
C PRO A 10 4.39 25.66 6.39
N ALA A 11 5.13 26.72 6.09
CA ALA A 11 6.39 27.13 6.72
C ALA A 11 6.35 27.61 8.20
N GLN A 12 5.33 27.29 9.00
CA GLN A 12 5.19 27.86 10.36
C GLN A 12 4.97 26.89 11.52
N GLN A 13 5.08 25.58 11.31
CA GLN A 13 5.16 24.61 12.44
C GLN A 13 6.31 23.63 12.23
N GLN A 14 7.54 24.16 12.28
CA GLN A 14 8.74 23.38 12.47
C GLN A 14 8.95 23.13 13.98
N SER A 15 8.14 22.28 14.59
CA SER A 15 8.58 21.56 15.80
C SER A 15 9.23 20.26 15.34
N LEU A 16 10.54 20.20 15.56
CA LEU A 16 11.39 19.05 15.33
C LEU A 16 10.93 17.89 16.22
N LEU A 17 10.31 16.88 15.64
CA LEU A 17 10.40 15.53 16.19
C LEU A 17 11.67 14.92 15.57
N SER A 18 12.76 14.89 16.33
CA SER A 18 13.99 14.20 15.94
C SER A 18 13.74 12.69 15.99
N CYS A 19 13.33 12.12 14.85
CA CYS A 19 13.29 10.67 14.68
C CYS A 19 14.72 10.16 14.46
N ASP A 20 15.44 9.86 15.53
CA ASP A 20 16.85 9.43 15.47
C ASP A 20 17.05 7.95 15.14
N LYS A 21 16.01 7.22 14.68
CA LYS A 21 16.17 5.84 14.20
C LYS A 21 15.30 5.55 12.98
N PHE A 22 15.85 5.79 11.80
CA PHE A 22 15.40 5.13 10.58
C PHE A 22 15.95 3.69 10.60
N VAL A 23 15.08 2.68 10.53
CA VAL A 23 15.52 1.36 10.10
C VAL A 23 15.66 1.43 8.57
N THR A 24 16.87 1.69 8.10
CA THR A 24 17.18 1.70 6.68
C THR A 24 17.23 0.27 6.14
N TYR A 25 16.38 -0.04 5.16
CA TYR A 25 16.41 -1.29 4.43
C TYR A 25 17.55 -1.26 3.40
N GLU A 26 18.69 -1.89 3.72
CA GLU A 26 19.88 -1.97 2.86
C GLU A 26 19.97 -3.27 2.03
N GLY A 27 18.83 -3.89 1.67
CA GLY A 27 18.78 -4.93 0.64
C GLY A 27 19.52 -6.26 0.92
N ALA A 28 20.06 -6.47 2.13
CA ALA A 28 20.50 -7.78 2.60
C ALA A 28 19.41 -8.39 3.49
N TRP A 29 19.25 -9.71 3.38
CA TRP A 29 18.27 -10.53 4.11
C TRP A 29 17.95 -10.04 5.51
N ILE A 30 16.65 -9.98 5.85
CA ILE A 30 16.20 -9.80 7.24
C ILE A 30 16.75 -10.99 8.02
N VAL A 31 17.75 -10.74 8.85
CA VAL A 31 18.11 -11.65 9.93
C VAL A 31 16.95 -11.55 10.93
N ASP A 32 16.34 -12.68 11.28
CA ASP A 32 15.16 -12.82 12.16
C ASP A 32 15.34 -12.28 13.60
N THR A 33 16.35 -11.47 13.85
CA THR A 33 16.48 -10.72 15.10
C THR A 33 15.72 -9.40 14.96
N VAL A 34 14.39 -9.46 15.05
CA VAL A 34 13.62 -8.26 15.40
C VAL A 34 14.16 -7.80 16.76
N PRO A 35 14.77 -6.61 16.88
CA PRO A 35 15.19 -6.12 18.18
C PRO A 35 13.95 -6.11 19.08
N VAL A 36 13.97 -6.84 20.19
CA VAL A 36 12.92 -6.73 21.19
C VAL A 36 12.98 -5.27 21.67
N LEU A 37 12.03 -4.46 21.19
CA LEU A 37 11.87 -3.09 21.64
C LEU A 37 11.31 -3.18 23.06
N LEU A 38 12.21 -3.05 24.04
CA LEU A 38 11.90 -3.16 25.46
C LEU A 38 11.11 -1.95 25.99
N GLU A 39 11.16 -0.83 25.27
CA GLU A 39 10.51 0.42 25.67
C GLU A 39 9.20 0.66 24.89
N PRO A 40 8.18 1.26 25.54
CA PRO A 40 6.96 1.76 24.92
C PRO A 40 7.28 2.64 23.69
N PHE A 41 6.54 2.49 22.60
CA PHE A 41 6.73 3.38 21.44
C PHE A 41 5.44 3.71 20.71
N VAL A 42 5.42 4.86 20.04
CA VAL A 42 4.32 5.29 19.18
C VAL A 42 4.66 4.91 17.74
N PHE A 43 3.72 4.38 16.96
CA PHE A 43 3.98 4.00 15.57
C PHE A 43 2.90 4.45 14.60
N VAL A 44 3.32 4.70 13.36
CA VAL A 44 2.45 4.88 12.19
C VAL A 44 2.58 3.67 11.30
N ASP A 45 1.46 3.12 10.84
CA ASP A 45 1.43 2.05 9.84
C ASP A 45 0.97 2.63 8.49
N SER A 46 1.93 2.88 7.59
CA SER A 46 1.62 3.44 6.27
C SER A 46 0.90 2.47 5.32
N HIS A 47 0.73 1.20 5.72
CA HIS A 47 0.23 0.16 4.84
C HIS A 47 -0.26 -1.05 5.64
N PHE A 48 -1.58 -1.19 5.74
CA PHE A 48 -2.20 -2.43 6.21
C PHE A 48 -3.52 -2.73 5.51
N HIS A 49 -3.82 -4.02 5.33
CA HIS A 49 -5.09 -4.47 4.75
C HIS A 49 -6.13 -4.67 5.85
N LEU A 50 -6.83 -3.59 6.22
CA LEU A 50 -7.86 -3.65 7.27
C LEU A 50 -8.97 -4.65 6.93
N ASP A 51 -9.39 -4.70 5.67
CA ASP A 51 -10.37 -5.64 5.12
C ASP A 51 -9.97 -7.11 5.38
N LEU A 52 -8.71 -7.45 5.13
CA LEU A 52 -8.19 -8.80 5.34
C LEU A 52 -7.97 -9.10 6.82
N ILE A 53 -7.48 -8.14 7.60
CA ILE A 53 -7.25 -8.28 9.04
C ILE A 53 -8.59 -8.53 9.76
N LEU A 54 -9.59 -7.70 9.50
CA LEU A 54 -10.93 -7.82 10.09
C LEU A 54 -11.57 -9.16 9.73
N LYS A 55 -11.48 -9.58 8.46
CA LYS A 55 -11.97 -10.89 8.02
C LYS A 55 -11.28 -12.04 8.74
N ARG A 56 -9.95 -11.99 8.88
CA ARG A 56 -9.16 -13.05 9.53
C ARG A 56 -9.42 -13.14 11.03
N LEU A 57 -9.66 -12.01 11.68
CA LEU A 57 -9.86 -11.92 13.13
C LEU A 57 -11.35 -11.89 13.53
N HIS A 58 -12.25 -12.05 12.57
CA HIS A 58 -13.70 -12.04 12.78
C HIS A 58 -14.23 -10.76 13.45
N PHE A 59 -13.67 -9.62 13.08
CA PHE A 59 -14.15 -8.29 13.46
C PHE A 59 -14.83 -7.59 12.28
N ASN A 60 -15.71 -6.63 12.58
CA ASN A 60 -16.39 -5.83 11.56
C ASN A 60 -15.86 -4.40 11.45
N THR A 61 -15.21 -3.88 12.49
CA THR A 61 -14.72 -2.50 12.53
C THR A 61 -13.36 -2.41 13.22
N PHE A 62 -12.55 -1.43 12.78
CA PHE A 62 -11.25 -1.12 13.38
C PHE A 62 -11.38 -0.84 14.88
N LEU A 63 -12.37 -0.05 15.29
CA LEU A 63 -12.54 0.32 16.69
C LEU A 63 -12.82 -0.89 17.58
N HIS A 64 -13.70 -1.81 17.15
CA HIS A 64 -13.98 -3.04 17.90
C HIS A 64 -12.75 -3.95 17.96
N MET A 65 -12.00 -4.07 16.87
CA MET A 65 -10.75 -4.82 16.87
C MET A 65 -9.73 -4.19 17.84
N SER A 66 -9.49 -2.89 17.72
CA SER A 66 -8.49 -2.17 18.53
C SER A 66 -8.77 -2.23 20.04
N SER A 67 -10.05 -2.21 20.44
CA SER A 67 -10.43 -2.32 21.87
C SER A 67 -10.23 -3.71 22.46
N ARG A 68 -10.08 -4.74 21.61
CA ARG A 68 -9.84 -6.14 22.02
C ARG A 68 -8.37 -6.54 21.93
N ILE A 69 -7.62 -5.94 21.00
CA ILE A 69 -6.26 -6.36 20.67
C ILE A 69 -5.20 -5.46 21.28
N SER A 70 -5.51 -4.23 21.72
CA SER A 70 -4.54 -3.41 22.47
C SER A 70 -4.06 -4.18 23.71
N PRO A 71 -2.81 -4.70 23.72
CA PRO A 71 -2.33 -5.48 24.83
C PRO A 71 -2.01 -4.51 25.96
N ALA A 72 -2.50 -4.77 27.16
CA ALA A 72 -1.99 -4.15 28.38
C ALA A 72 -0.48 -4.45 28.59
N GLU A 73 0.09 -5.38 27.83
CA GLU A 73 1.42 -5.98 28.01
C GLU A 73 2.53 -5.35 27.16
N HIS A 74 2.18 -4.63 26.09
CA HIS A 74 3.14 -3.99 25.18
C HIS A 74 2.67 -2.56 25.02
N ASN A 75 3.31 -1.63 25.72
CA ASN A 75 2.92 -0.23 25.87
C ASN A 75 3.07 0.59 24.56
N ASN A 76 2.73 -0.02 23.42
CA ASN A 76 2.89 0.53 22.09
C ASN A 76 1.59 1.21 21.67
N THR A 77 1.71 2.42 21.12
CA THR A 77 0.56 3.23 20.74
C THR A 77 0.48 3.36 19.22
N PHE A 78 -0.60 2.85 18.63
CA PHE A 78 -0.94 3.13 17.23
C PHE A 78 -1.37 4.58 17.08
N TYR A 79 -0.64 5.36 16.28
CA TYR A 79 -0.90 6.79 16.10
C TYR A 79 -1.76 7.07 14.87
N TYR A 80 -1.28 6.65 13.70
CA TYR A 80 -2.00 6.77 12.44
C TYR A 80 -1.76 5.53 11.59
N GLY A 81 -2.64 5.29 10.63
CA GLY A 81 -2.29 4.42 9.53
C GLY A 81 -3.17 4.55 8.30
N VAL A 82 -2.74 3.91 7.23
CA VAL A 82 -3.42 3.88 5.93
C VAL A 82 -3.87 2.46 5.64
N ALA A 83 -5.19 2.28 5.66
CA ALA A 83 -5.85 1.02 5.32
C ALA A 83 -6.01 0.89 3.80
N ASN A 84 -5.44 -0.16 3.23
CA ASN A 84 -5.40 -0.38 1.78
C ASN A 84 -6.57 -1.23 1.30
N TYR A 85 -7.45 -0.65 0.48
CA TYR A 85 -8.58 -1.33 -0.15
C TYR A 85 -8.31 -1.55 -1.63
N VAL A 86 -7.70 -2.69 -1.94
CA VAL A 86 -7.08 -2.97 -3.25
C VAL A 86 -7.84 -4.02 -4.07
N PHE A 87 -8.92 -4.52 -3.50
CA PHE A 87 -9.82 -5.50 -4.07
C PHE A 87 -11.18 -4.82 -4.31
N PRO A 88 -11.61 -4.61 -5.57
CA PRO A 88 -12.87 -3.92 -5.86
C PRO A 88 -14.08 -4.51 -5.13
N GLU A 89 -14.09 -5.82 -4.91
CA GLU A 89 -15.12 -6.52 -4.14
C GLU A 89 -15.21 -6.11 -2.66
N HIS A 90 -14.19 -5.45 -2.12
CA HIS A 90 -14.14 -4.99 -0.73
C HIS A 90 -14.37 -3.48 -0.60
N TRP A 91 -14.43 -2.72 -1.71
CA TRP A 91 -14.57 -1.26 -1.64
C TRP A 91 -15.80 -0.83 -0.84
N ASP A 92 -16.97 -1.43 -1.04
CA ASP A 92 -18.19 -1.02 -0.33
C ASP A 92 -18.12 -1.18 1.20
N SER A 93 -17.17 -1.97 1.70
CA SER A 93 -17.02 -2.23 3.14
C SER A 93 -16.18 -1.18 3.88
N TRP A 94 -15.41 -0.35 3.17
CA TRP A 94 -14.37 0.48 3.79
C TRP A 94 -14.94 1.45 4.84
N SER A 95 -16.10 2.03 4.57
CA SER A 95 -16.70 3.07 5.41
C SER A 95 -17.16 2.51 6.75
N VAL A 96 -17.74 1.31 6.74
CA VAL A 96 -18.14 0.57 7.95
C VAL A 96 -16.92 0.09 8.72
N GLN A 97 -15.95 -0.49 8.01
CA GLN A 97 -14.74 -1.04 8.62
C GLN A 97 -13.88 0.02 9.30
N VAL A 98 -13.66 1.17 8.66
CA VAL A 98 -12.95 2.31 9.25
C VAL A 98 -13.82 3.00 10.30
N GLY A 99 -15.10 3.19 10.02
CA GLY A 99 -16.05 3.83 10.92
C GLY A 99 -15.60 5.22 11.40
N ALA A 100 -15.80 5.50 12.69
CA ALA A 100 -15.45 6.78 13.30
C ALA A 100 -13.95 6.91 13.68
N ALA A 101 -13.09 5.97 13.28
CA ALA A 101 -11.68 5.99 13.64
C ALA A 101 -10.98 7.23 13.04
N LYS A 102 -10.53 8.16 13.89
CA LYS A 102 -9.82 9.37 13.44
C LYS A 102 -8.39 9.09 12.98
N SER A 103 -7.76 8.05 13.54
CA SER A 103 -6.39 7.64 13.27
C SER A 103 -6.21 6.82 11.99
N VAL A 104 -7.29 6.38 11.34
CA VAL A 104 -7.22 5.56 10.13
C VAL A 104 -7.64 6.38 8.92
N TYR A 105 -6.76 6.41 7.93
CA TYR A 105 -6.97 6.90 6.57
C TYR A 105 -7.06 5.70 5.61
N VAL A 106 -7.43 5.94 4.36
CA VAL A 106 -7.57 4.86 3.37
C VAL A 106 -6.78 5.15 2.10
N SER A 107 -6.39 4.09 1.42
CA SER A 107 -5.99 4.12 0.02
C SER A 107 -6.88 3.19 -0.79
N PHE A 108 -7.13 3.54 -2.04
CA PHE A 108 -7.88 2.71 -2.98
C PHE A 108 -7.04 2.45 -4.22
N GLY A 109 -7.10 1.22 -4.71
CA GLY A 109 -6.41 0.80 -5.92
C GLY A 109 -6.94 -0.54 -6.42
N ILE A 110 -6.35 -1.03 -7.51
CA ILE A 110 -6.61 -2.37 -8.01
C ILE A 110 -5.29 -3.12 -8.00
N HIS A 111 -5.16 -4.08 -7.07
CA HIS A 111 -3.93 -4.84 -6.89
C HIS A 111 -3.53 -5.55 -8.19
N PRO A 112 -2.23 -5.66 -8.55
CA PRO A 112 -1.76 -6.29 -9.80
C PRO A 112 -2.31 -7.71 -10.02
N HIS A 113 -2.53 -8.48 -8.96
CA HIS A 113 -3.16 -9.80 -9.05
C HIS A 113 -4.57 -9.74 -9.67
N ILE A 114 -5.36 -8.72 -9.30
CA ILE A 114 -6.70 -8.49 -9.86
C ILE A 114 -6.58 -7.90 -11.27
N ALA A 115 -5.72 -6.90 -11.44
CA ALA A 115 -5.48 -6.24 -12.72
C ALA A 115 -4.98 -7.18 -13.82
N ALA A 116 -4.32 -8.28 -13.46
CA ALA A 116 -3.89 -9.33 -14.40
C ALA A 116 -5.03 -9.97 -15.21
N LYS A 117 -6.28 -9.80 -14.77
CA LYS A 117 -7.49 -10.27 -15.48
C LYS A 117 -8.07 -9.21 -16.43
N GLY A 118 -7.47 -8.03 -16.48
CA GLY A 118 -8.00 -6.84 -17.12
C GLY A 118 -8.84 -6.01 -16.16
N VAL A 119 -8.79 -4.69 -16.34
CA VAL A 119 -9.59 -3.70 -15.61
C VAL A 119 -10.61 -3.10 -16.57
N SER A 120 -11.86 -3.03 -16.15
CA SER A 120 -12.94 -2.41 -16.92
C SER A 120 -12.99 -0.90 -16.72
N HIS A 121 -13.59 -0.19 -17.67
CA HIS A 121 -13.80 1.26 -17.54
C HIS A 121 -14.60 1.61 -16.28
N LYS A 122 -15.67 0.87 -16.01
CA LYS A 122 -16.48 1.05 -14.79
C LYS A 122 -15.64 0.93 -13.50
N GLN A 123 -14.72 -0.02 -13.41
CA GLN A 123 -13.85 -0.14 -12.24
C GLN A 123 -12.93 1.07 -12.05
N LEU A 124 -12.46 1.68 -13.15
CA LEU A 124 -11.65 2.90 -13.09
C LEU A 124 -12.49 4.12 -12.67
N GLU A 125 -13.73 4.22 -13.14
CA GLU A 125 -14.69 5.25 -12.71
C GLU A 125 -15.04 5.12 -11.22
N ASP A 126 -15.36 3.89 -10.78
CA ASP A 126 -15.66 3.59 -9.37
C ASP A 126 -14.43 3.90 -8.48
N LEU A 127 -13.22 3.56 -8.93
CA LEU A 127 -11.97 3.93 -8.26
C LEU A 127 -11.82 5.45 -8.15
N ASP A 128 -11.97 6.18 -9.25
CA ASP A 128 -11.81 7.64 -9.27
C ASP A 128 -12.81 8.34 -8.35
N HIS A 129 -14.04 7.82 -8.24
CA HIS A 129 -15.03 8.28 -7.28
C HIS A 129 -14.58 8.05 -5.83
N LEU A 130 -14.09 6.85 -5.50
CA LEU A 130 -13.59 6.52 -4.15
C LEU A 130 -12.39 7.38 -3.73
N LEU A 131 -11.51 7.70 -4.68
CA LEU A 131 -10.35 8.56 -4.45
C LEU A 131 -10.73 10.02 -4.10
N GLY A 132 -11.96 10.44 -4.38
CA GLY A 132 -12.50 11.73 -3.94
C GLY A 132 -12.93 11.77 -2.47
N ASN A 133 -12.86 10.65 -1.73
CA ASN A 133 -13.29 10.60 -0.34
C ASN A 133 -12.33 11.34 0.61
N TYR A 134 -12.86 12.05 1.61
CA TYR A 134 -12.08 12.82 2.58
C TYR A 134 -11.09 11.99 3.43
N LYS A 135 -11.31 10.69 3.58
CA LYS A 135 -10.38 9.76 4.24
C LYS A 135 -9.31 9.21 3.30
N CYS A 136 -9.48 9.36 1.98
CA CYS A 136 -8.53 8.85 1.01
C CYS A 136 -7.31 9.75 0.93
N VAL A 137 -6.12 9.17 1.07
CA VAL A 137 -4.85 9.90 1.08
C VAL A 137 -3.85 9.41 0.04
N ALA A 138 -4.15 8.33 -0.68
CA ALA A 138 -3.28 7.76 -1.69
C ALA A 138 -4.04 6.88 -2.69
N VAL A 139 -3.49 6.72 -3.89
CA VAL A 139 -3.87 5.66 -4.83
C VAL A 139 -3.01 4.45 -4.57
N GLY A 140 -3.61 3.31 -4.26
CA GLY A 140 -2.86 2.08 -4.10
C GLY A 140 -3.55 1.00 -3.30
N GLU A 141 -2.98 -0.19 -3.27
CA GLU A 141 -1.78 -0.58 -4.01
C GLU A 141 -2.03 -0.79 -5.51
N ILE A 142 -1.09 -0.30 -6.31
CA ILE A 142 -1.01 -0.52 -7.76
C ILE A 142 0.42 -0.93 -8.12
N GLY A 143 0.62 -1.61 -9.24
CA GLY A 143 1.98 -1.96 -9.68
C GLY A 143 2.03 -3.25 -10.48
N LEU A 144 3.11 -4.01 -10.31
CA LEU A 144 3.38 -5.23 -11.06
C LEU A 144 3.69 -6.39 -10.10
N ASP A 145 3.09 -7.54 -10.38
CA ASP A 145 3.33 -8.82 -9.71
C ASP A 145 3.59 -9.92 -10.74
N PHE A 146 4.88 -10.18 -10.98
CA PHE A 146 5.38 -11.21 -11.88
C PHE A 146 5.32 -12.63 -11.31
N THR A 147 4.76 -12.80 -10.11
CA THR A 147 4.50 -14.13 -9.52
C THR A 147 3.07 -14.61 -9.75
N THR A 148 2.19 -13.72 -10.25
CA THR A 148 0.79 -14.04 -10.59
C THR A 148 0.74 -15.14 -11.65
N ARG A 149 0.08 -16.24 -11.32
CA ARG A 149 -0.04 -17.41 -12.22
C ARG A 149 -1.37 -17.41 -12.96
N CYS A 150 -1.38 -17.93 -14.18
CA CYS A 150 -2.63 -18.20 -14.91
C CYS A 150 -3.51 -19.19 -14.14
N GLY A 151 -4.79 -18.88 -13.97
CA GLY A 151 -5.79 -19.78 -13.38
C GLY A 151 -6.30 -20.88 -14.34
N CYS A 152 -5.75 -20.95 -15.55
CA CYS A 152 -6.13 -21.91 -16.57
C CYS A 152 -5.64 -23.32 -16.20
N LYS A 153 -6.56 -24.25 -15.90
CA LYS A 153 -6.26 -25.64 -15.50
C LYS A 153 -5.50 -26.47 -16.55
N ARG A 154 -5.63 -26.11 -17.84
CA ARG A 154 -4.86 -26.67 -18.96
C ARG A 154 -4.51 -25.53 -19.91
N CYS A 155 -3.35 -24.94 -19.72
CA CYS A 155 -2.83 -23.91 -20.61
C CYS A 155 -2.00 -24.58 -21.71
N HIS A 156 -2.48 -24.54 -22.95
CA HIS A 156 -1.67 -25.00 -24.09
C HIS A 156 -0.57 -23.99 -24.47
N THR A 157 -0.66 -22.73 -24.01
CA THR A 157 0.33 -21.67 -24.27
C THR A 157 0.67 -20.85 -23.01
N PRO A 158 1.35 -21.46 -22.00
CA PRO A 158 1.60 -20.83 -20.69
C PRO A 158 2.32 -19.49 -20.75
N GLN A 159 3.31 -19.37 -21.65
CA GLN A 159 4.08 -18.15 -21.85
C GLN A 159 3.21 -17.00 -22.39
N GLN A 160 2.33 -17.28 -23.35
CA GLN A 160 1.42 -16.27 -23.91
C GLN A 160 0.39 -15.81 -22.88
N CYS A 161 -0.16 -16.74 -22.08
CA CYS A 161 -1.05 -16.37 -20.98
C CYS A 161 -0.34 -15.49 -19.95
N GLN A 162 0.90 -15.83 -19.59
CA GLN A 162 1.69 -15.03 -18.65
C GLN A 162 1.97 -13.62 -19.20
N GLN A 163 2.38 -13.51 -20.47
CA GLN A 163 2.63 -12.22 -21.10
C GLN A 163 1.38 -11.35 -21.11
N ARG A 164 0.23 -11.90 -21.53
CA ARG A 164 -1.05 -11.17 -21.53
C ARG A 164 -1.41 -10.64 -20.14
N MET A 165 -1.17 -11.44 -19.09
CA MET A 165 -1.43 -11.01 -17.72
C MET A 165 -0.52 -9.85 -17.31
N TRP A 166 0.76 -9.87 -17.69
CA TRP A 166 1.67 -8.75 -17.45
C TRP A 166 1.26 -7.50 -18.23
N ASP A 167 0.87 -7.65 -19.49
CA ASP A 167 0.37 -6.54 -20.31
C ASP A 167 -0.88 -5.90 -19.67
N CYS A 168 -1.79 -6.71 -19.12
CA CYS A 168 -2.96 -6.22 -18.39
C CYS A 168 -2.57 -5.44 -17.11
N GLN A 169 -1.58 -5.92 -16.36
CA GLN A 169 -1.08 -5.21 -15.17
C GLN A 169 -0.43 -3.87 -15.53
N GLU A 170 0.43 -3.84 -16.57
CA GLU A 170 1.10 -2.62 -17.03
C GLU A 170 0.08 -1.59 -17.53
N LYS A 171 -0.92 -2.03 -18.31
CA LYS A 171 -2.01 -1.15 -18.75
C LYS A 171 -2.77 -0.56 -17.56
N ALA A 172 -3.18 -1.39 -16.61
CA ALA A 172 -3.92 -0.92 -15.43
C ALA A 172 -3.09 0.02 -14.56
N LEU A 173 -1.79 -0.25 -14.40
CA LEU A 173 -0.85 0.63 -13.70
C LEU A 173 -0.82 2.02 -14.37
N LEU A 174 -0.68 2.08 -15.69
CA LEU A 174 -0.71 3.34 -16.43
C LEU A 174 -2.02 4.11 -16.21
N GLU A 175 -3.17 3.46 -16.32
CA GLU A 175 -4.49 4.08 -16.12
C GLU A 175 -4.65 4.63 -14.70
N MET A 176 -4.20 3.89 -13.68
CA MET A 176 -4.27 4.33 -12.28
C MET A 176 -3.24 5.42 -11.94
N LEU A 177 -2.04 5.41 -12.55
CA LEU A 177 -1.08 6.51 -12.42
C LEU A 177 -1.62 7.81 -13.02
N GLN A 178 -2.32 7.73 -14.14
CA GLN A 178 -2.99 8.89 -14.73
C GLN A 178 -4.08 9.45 -13.80
N ILE A 179 -4.86 8.59 -13.14
CA ILE A 179 -5.84 9.01 -12.12
C ILE A 179 -5.11 9.70 -10.96
N ALA A 180 -4.05 9.08 -10.42
CA ALA A 180 -3.27 9.62 -9.31
C ALA A 180 -2.72 11.02 -9.64
N GLN A 181 -2.19 11.21 -10.84
CA GLN A 181 -1.68 12.50 -11.31
C GLN A 181 -2.78 13.56 -11.39
N ARG A 182 -3.94 13.24 -11.97
CA ARG A 182 -5.09 14.17 -12.03
C ARG A 182 -5.61 14.55 -10.65
N ARG A 183 -5.63 13.59 -9.72
CA ARG A 183 -6.08 13.77 -8.33
C ARG A 183 -5.01 14.38 -7.42
N GLN A 184 -3.77 14.51 -7.90
CA GLN A 184 -2.60 14.94 -7.13
C GLN A 184 -2.39 14.10 -5.86
N LEU A 185 -2.69 12.80 -5.94
CA LEU A 185 -2.54 11.88 -4.82
C LEU A 185 -1.20 11.13 -4.92
N PRO A 186 -0.52 10.87 -3.78
CA PRO A 186 0.61 9.96 -3.76
C PRO A 186 0.18 8.53 -4.11
N VAL A 187 1.15 7.71 -4.52
CA VAL A 187 0.90 6.33 -4.96
C VAL A 187 1.59 5.34 -4.03
N ILE A 188 0.87 4.28 -3.64
CA ILE A 188 1.43 3.11 -2.95
C ILE A 188 1.70 2.02 -3.99
N LEU A 189 2.97 1.66 -4.16
CA LEU A 189 3.43 0.74 -5.20
C LEU A 189 3.64 -0.68 -4.65
N HIS A 190 3.09 -1.65 -5.38
CA HIS A 190 3.38 -3.08 -5.25
C HIS A 190 4.32 -3.52 -6.36
N CYS A 191 5.49 -4.04 -5.98
CA CYS A 191 6.45 -4.58 -6.93
C CYS A 191 6.88 -5.96 -6.44
N ARG A 192 6.46 -7.01 -7.14
CA ARG A 192 6.78 -8.39 -6.78
C ARG A 192 7.30 -9.19 -7.96
N ASP A 193 8.40 -9.87 -7.73
CA ASP A 193 8.95 -10.91 -8.60
C ASP A 193 9.60 -12.00 -7.73
N ARG A 194 10.41 -12.87 -8.34
CA ARG A 194 11.12 -13.97 -7.63
C ARG A 194 12.51 -13.57 -7.15
N GLY A 195 12.75 -12.28 -6.90
CA GLY A 195 14.02 -11.74 -6.42
C GLY A 195 14.89 -11.14 -7.53
N SER A 196 14.42 -11.07 -8.78
CA SER A 196 15.17 -10.45 -9.87
C SER A 196 15.16 -8.91 -9.81
N GLY A 197 14.14 -8.33 -9.18
CA GLY A 197 13.93 -6.88 -9.16
C GLY A 197 13.32 -6.31 -10.44
N ASP A 198 12.99 -7.16 -11.42
CA ASP A 198 12.43 -6.76 -12.72
C ASP A 198 11.10 -6.02 -12.58
N ALA A 199 10.25 -6.44 -11.63
CA ALA A 199 8.95 -5.79 -11.42
C ALA A 199 9.15 -4.34 -10.99
N ALA A 200 10.07 -4.11 -10.05
CA ALA A 200 10.39 -2.76 -9.59
C ALA A 200 11.09 -1.93 -10.67
N ALA A 201 12.01 -2.52 -11.43
CA ALA A 201 12.69 -1.85 -12.53
C ALA A 201 11.69 -1.40 -13.62
N ARG A 202 10.71 -2.24 -13.95
CA ARG A 202 9.68 -1.91 -14.95
C ARG A 202 8.69 -0.86 -14.46
N VAL A 203 8.22 -0.95 -13.22
CA VAL A 203 7.40 0.11 -12.61
C VAL A 203 8.16 1.45 -12.65
N LEU A 204 9.45 1.46 -12.32
CA LEU A 204 10.28 2.67 -12.35
C LEU A 204 10.43 3.22 -13.77
N ALA A 205 10.59 2.37 -14.78
CA ALA A 205 10.66 2.78 -16.18
C ALA A 205 9.35 3.45 -16.64
N ILE A 206 8.20 2.87 -16.28
CA ILE A 206 6.87 3.44 -16.55
C ILE A 206 6.70 4.80 -15.86
N ILE A 207 7.11 4.92 -14.61
CA ILE A 207 7.05 6.19 -13.88
C ILE A 207 7.90 7.26 -14.56
N ARG A 208 9.13 6.92 -14.96
CA ARG A 208 10.06 7.87 -15.59
C ARG A 208 9.63 8.30 -16.99
N SER A 209 8.74 7.56 -17.67
CA SER A 209 8.30 7.92 -19.01
C SER A 209 7.21 9.00 -19.04
N GLY A 210 6.61 9.36 -17.89
CA GLY A 210 5.57 10.40 -17.88
C GLY A 210 4.95 10.81 -16.55
N PHE A 211 5.44 10.29 -15.41
CA PHE A 211 4.79 10.49 -14.10
C PHE A 211 5.74 11.00 -13.01
N ALA A 212 6.96 11.41 -13.35
CA ALA A 212 8.04 11.71 -12.39
C ALA A 212 7.68 12.71 -11.26
N GLU A 213 6.69 13.57 -11.47
CA GLU A 213 6.22 14.57 -10.49
C GLU A 213 5.30 13.99 -9.38
N LEU A 214 4.87 12.73 -9.49
CA LEU A 214 4.08 12.07 -8.44
C LEU A 214 4.95 11.72 -7.22
N HIS A 215 4.33 11.74 -6.04
CA HIS A 215 4.95 11.25 -4.81
C HIS A 215 4.71 9.75 -4.66
N TYR A 216 5.74 8.97 -4.32
CA TYR A 216 5.66 7.51 -4.28
C TYR A 216 6.04 6.92 -2.93
N HIS A 217 5.30 5.90 -2.49
CA HIS A 217 5.64 5.04 -1.38
C HIS A 217 5.76 3.59 -1.88
N ARG A 218 6.94 2.98 -1.72
CA ARG A 218 7.21 1.61 -2.19
C ARG A 218 7.00 0.63 -1.04
N THR A 219 6.12 -0.35 -1.23
CA THR A 219 6.00 -1.48 -0.30
C THR A 219 6.65 -2.70 -0.96
N ILE A 220 7.77 -3.15 -0.41
CA ILE A 220 8.25 -4.51 -0.68
C ILE A 220 7.39 -5.40 0.22
N ILE A 221 6.76 -6.41 -0.35
CA ILE A 221 5.95 -7.38 0.39
C ILE A 221 6.66 -7.76 1.69
N ALA A 222 5.98 -7.47 2.79
CA ALA A 222 6.27 -7.82 4.19
C ALA A 222 6.80 -6.74 5.16
N ILE A 223 6.95 -5.45 4.81
CA ILE A 223 7.23 -4.44 5.85
C ILE A 223 6.36 -3.19 5.65
N ALA A 224 5.29 -3.10 6.45
CA ALA A 224 4.66 -1.84 6.82
C ALA A 224 5.76 -0.85 7.21
N LEU A 225 5.77 0.37 6.65
CA LEU A 225 6.72 1.38 7.09
C LEU A 225 6.30 1.84 8.48
N MET A 226 6.79 1.12 9.49
CA MET A 226 6.53 1.38 10.89
C MET A 226 7.42 2.55 11.31
N VAL A 227 6.90 3.78 11.21
CA VAL A 227 7.61 4.96 11.70
C VAL A 227 7.42 5.01 13.20
N VAL A 228 8.47 4.69 13.95
CA VAL A 228 8.48 4.83 15.41
C VAL A 228 8.72 6.29 15.77
N LEU A 229 7.71 6.93 16.36
CA LEU A 229 7.83 8.27 16.92
C LEU A 229 8.23 8.13 18.40
N ARG A 230 9.36 8.75 18.77
CA ARG A 230 9.75 8.93 20.17
C ARG A 230 9.39 10.36 20.57
N ASN A 231 8.83 10.51 21.77
CA ASN A 231 8.68 11.81 22.42
C ASN A 231 10.03 12.35 22.88
#